data_AF-A0A525IAW6-F1
#
_entry.id   AF-A0A525IAW6-F1
#
_cell.length_a   1.000
_cell.length_b   1.000
_cell.length_c   1.000
_cell.angle_alpha   90.00
_cell.angle_beta   90.00
_cell.angle_gamma   90.00
#
_symmetry.space_group_name_H-M   'P 1'
#
loop_
_entity.id
_entity.type
_entity.pdbx_description
1 polymer ?
#
loop_
_entity_poly.entity_id
_entity_poly.type
_entity_poly.pdbx_seq_one_letter_code
_entity_poly.pdbx_strand_id
1 'polypeptide(L)' 'MSHARLTYDAILQIRTPKSFARLLDQAADSHMMSRSDFIRVALADRLKADGVDVTRFAGAAYG' A
#
# COMPACT_ATOMS: atom_id res chain seq x y z
N MET A 1 -8.34 7.49 26.24
CA MET A 1 -8.98 7.13 24.95
C MET A 1 -8.03 6.22 24.19
N SER A 2 -8.43 4.97 23.95
CA SER A 2 -7.56 3.98 23.31
C SER A 2 -7.50 4.27 21.81
N HIS A 3 -6.33 4.63 21.29
CA HIS A 3 -6.10 4.76 19.85
C HIS A 3 -6.18 3.36 19.24
N ALA A 4 -7.38 2.94 18.83
CA ALA A 4 -7.56 1.75 18.02
C ALA A 4 -6.76 1.95 16.73
N ARG A 5 -5.64 1.23 16.58
CA ARG A 5 -4.93 1.11 15.31
C ARG A 5 -5.94 0.59 14.29
N LEU A 6 -6.42 1.46 13.41
CA LEU A 6 -7.24 1.07 12.28
C LEU A 6 -6.44 0.03 11.49
N THR A 7 -7.02 -1.17 11.34
CA THR A 7 -6.43 -2.22 10.50
C THR A 7 -6.45 -1.72 9.05
N TYR A 8 -5.47 -2.15 8.26
CA TYR A 8 -5.29 -1.72 6.86
C TYR A 8 -6.59 -1.85 6.03
N ASP A 9 -7.39 -2.90 6.31
CA ASP A 9 -8.68 -3.14 5.67
C ASP A 9 -9.71 -2.01 5.87
N ALA A 10 -9.55 -1.19 6.92
CA ALA A 10 -10.39 -0.02 7.19
C ALA A 10 -9.92 1.25 6.45
N ILE A 11 -8.70 1.27 5.91
CA ILE A 11 -8.03 2.50 5.43
C ILE A 11 -8.08 2.62 3.89
N LEU A 12 -8.15 1.51 3.14
CA LEU A 12 -8.15 1.52 1.67
C LEU A 12 -9.28 0.62 1.12
N GLN A 13 -10.49 1.18 1.02
CA GLN A 13 -11.58 0.54 0.28
C GLN A 13 -11.37 0.73 -1.23
N ILE A 14 -10.57 -0.14 -1.84
CA ILE A 14 -10.44 -0.20 -3.29
C ILE A 14 -11.43 -1.22 -3.86
N ARG A 15 -12.36 -0.76 -4.70
CA ARG A 15 -13.25 -1.65 -5.45
C ARG A 15 -12.44 -2.37 -6.52
N THR A 16 -12.16 -3.64 -6.29
CA THR A 16 -11.37 -4.47 -7.20
C THR A 16 -12.10 -5.79 -7.48
N PRO A 17 -11.82 -6.45 -8.61
CA PRO A 17 -12.33 -7.79 -8.86
C PRO A 17 -11.93 -8.75 -7.73
N LYS A 18 -12.79 -9.73 -7.41
CA LYS A 18 -12.50 -10.70 -6.33
C LYS A 18 -11.17 -11.43 -6.49
N SER A 19 -10.70 -11.61 -7.73
CA SER A 19 -9.42 -12.23 -8.05
C SER A 19 -8.21 -11.35 -7.73
N PHE A 20 -8.39 -10.03 -7.63
CA PHE A 20 -7.29 -9.08 -7.48
C PHE A 20 -6.58 -9.21 -6.14
N ALA A 21 -7.33 -9.37 -5.05
CA ALA A 21 -6.75 -9.59 -3.73
C ALA A 21 -5.85 -10.84 -3.69
N ARG A 22 -6.28 -11.92 -4.36
CA ARG A 22 -5.50 -13.16 -4.46
C ARG A 22 -4.23 -13.00 -5.29
N LEU A 23 -4.30 -12.25 -6.40
CA LEU A 23 -3.11 -11.96 -7.22
C LEU A 23 -2.11 -11.08 -6.45
N LEU A 24 -2.60 -10.13 -5.65
CA LEU A 24 -1.77 -9.33 -4.77
C LEU A 24 -1.09 -10.17 -3.69
N ASP A 25 -1.80 -11.12 -3.08
CA ASP A 25 -1.19 -12.06 -2.12
C ASP A 25 -0.07 -12.86 -2.77
N GLN A 26 -0.33 -13.45 -3.94
CA GLN A 26 0.67 -14.23 -4.66
C GLN A 26 1.92 -13.41 -5.02
N ALA A 27 1.72 -12.16 -5.43
CA ALA A 27 2.83 -11.26 -5.70
C ALA A 27 3.59 -10.91 -4.41
N ALA A 28 2.89 -10.54 -3.32
CA ALA A 28 3.51 -10.24 -2.05
C ALA A 28 4.32 -11.43 -1.50
N ASP A 29 3.78 -12.64 -1.60
CA ASP A 29 4.43 -13.89 -1.20
C ASP A 29 5.73 -14.14 -1.98
N SER A 30 5.73 -13.90 -3.31
CA SER A 30 6.94 -14.03 -4.13
C SER A 30 8.06 -13.05 -3.75
N HIS A 31 7.71 -11.95 -3.08
CA HIS A 31 8.64 -10.95 -2.56
C HIS A 31 8.93 -11.10 -1.06
N MET A 32 8.39 -12.14 -0.39
CA MET A 32 8.48 -12.34 1.07
C MET A 32 7.99 -11.12 1.87
N MET A 33 6.95 -10.45 1.38
CA MET A 33 6.38 -9.24 1.97
C MET A 33 4.94 -9.47 2.43
N SER A 34 4.48 -8.67 3.39
CA SER A 34 3.04 -8.56 3.63
C SER A 34 2.37 -7.88 2.43
N ARG A 35 1.09 -8.18 2.16
CA ARG A 35 0.30 -7.51 1.11
C ARG A 35 0.40 -5.98 1.20
N SER A 36 0.30 -5.45 2.41
CA SER A 36 0.36 -4.01 2.67
C SER A 36 1.72 -3.41 2.32
N ASP A 37 2.82 -4.09 2.66
CA ASP A 37 4.16 -3.63 2.34
C ASP A 37 4.44 -3.71 0.84
N PHE A 38 4.02 -4.80 0.22
CA PHE A 38 4.10 -4.96 -1.23
C PHE A 38 3.38 -3.82 -1.97
N ILE A 39 2.15 -3.47 -1.55
CA ILE A 39 1.40 -2.36 -2.16
C ILE A 39 2.13 -1.03 -1.98
N ARG A 40 2.70 -0.74 -0.80
CA ARG A 40 3.46 0.50 -0.55
C ARG A 40 4.67 0.60 -1.47
N VAL A 41 5.45 -0.48 -1.59
CA VAL A 41 6.63 -0.53 -2.45
C VAL A 41 6.25 -0.41 -3.92
N ALA A 42 5.29 -1.22 -4.38
CA ALA A 42 4.82 -1.18 -5.77
C ALA A 42 4.27 0.20 -6.17
N LEU A 43 3.55 0.87 -5.26
CA LEU A 43 3.07 2.23 -5.46
C LEU A 43 4.23 3.24 -5.53
N ALA A 44 5.19 3.15 -4.61
CA ALA A 44 6.35 4.04 -4.59
C ALA A 44 7.21 3.89 -5.86
N ASP A 45 7.46 2.65 -6.29
CA ASP A 45 8.21 2.35 -7.52
C ASP A 45 7.49 2.88 -8.75
N ARG A 46 6.16 2.72 -8.81
CA ARG A 46 5.36 3.23 -9.92
C ARG A 46 5.39 4.76 -9.99
N LEU A 47 5.22 5.43 -8.86
CA LEU A 47 5.30 6.89 -8.78
C LEU A 47 6.67 7.41 -9.20
N LYS A 48 7.75 6.76 -8.73
CA LYS A 48 9.11 7.07 -9.15
C LYS A 48 9.31 6.90 -10.66
N ALA A 49 8.77 5.83 -11.25
CA ALA A 49 8.82 5.59 -12.70
C ALA A 49 8.06 6.67 -13.50
N ASP A 50 6.97 7.21 -12.94
CA ASP A 50 6.20 8.32 -13.50
C ASP A 50 6.86 9.70 -13.25
N GLY A 51 8.07 9.73 -12.67
CA GLY A 51 8.82 10.96 -12.37
C GLY A 51 8.32 11.71 -11.13
N VAL A 52 7.45 11.09 -10.34
CA VAL A 52 6.91 11.67 -9.11
C VAL A 52 7.87 11.44 -7.95
N ASP A 53 8.34 12.53 -7.37
CA ASP A 53 9.14 12.49 -6.14
C ASP A 53 8.23 12.23 -4.93
N VAL A 54 8.19 10.97 -4.49
CA VAL A 54 7.39 10.53 -3.35
C VAL A 54 7.81 11.18 -2.02
N THR A 55 9.03 11.70 -1.91
CA THR A 55 9.51 12.38 -0.70
C THR A 55 8.79 13.70 -0.45
N ARG A 56 8.22 14.31 -1.51
CA ARG A 56 7.39 15.52 -1.40
C ARG A 56 6.11 15.31 -0.62
N PHE A 57 5.61 14.07 -0.53
CA PHE A 57 4.39 13.74 0.22
C PHE A 57 4.67 13.24 1.64
N ALA A 58 5.92 12.85 1.94
CA ALA A 58 6.31 12.32 3.24
C ALA A 58 6.16 13.33 4.39
N GLY A 59 6.10 14.63 4.09
CA GLY A 59 5.88 15.70 5.07
C GLY A 59 4.43 15.91 5.51
N ALA A 60 3.43 15.35 4.82
CA ALA A 60 2.00 15.60 5.10
C ALA A 60 1.33 14.53 5.99
N ALA A 61 2.04 13.45 6.32
CA ALA A 61 1.47 12.30 7.04
C ALA A 61 1.72 12.32 8.56
N TYR A 62 2.44 13.31 9.09
CA TYR A 62 2.78 13.45 10.51
C TYR A 62 2.51 14.85 11.09
N GLY A 63 1.71 15.67 10.39
CA GLY A 63 1.28 17.00 10.85
C GLY A 63 -0.05 16.97 11.61
#